data_AF-A0AAV5JT82-F1
#
_entry.id   AF-A0AAV5JT82-F1
#
_cell.length_a   1.000
_cell.length_b   1.000
_cell.length_c   1.000
_cell.angle_alpha   90.00
_cell.angle_beta   90.00
_cell.angle_gamma   90.00
#
_symmetry.space_group_name_H-M   'P 1'
#
loop_
_entity.id
_entity.type
_entity.pdbx_description
1 polymer ?
#
loop_
_entity_poly.entity_id
_entity_poly.type
_entity_poly.pdbx_seq_one_letter_code
_entity_poly.pdbx_strand_id
1 'polypeptide(L)'
;MVGPITKAGKSKKDKKKKKRVSAPLNEVQNLVQKTLASDQDEEVYQISSGDDDCSKGMKKWITEYHQSRPGLTVLQQRIDDFITAHEEQLEQERREKEARLAEGGWTVVVHHKGRKKTTDTESGITVGSVAQAAVEDKMTKKKHKELGDFYRFQKREAKRNELLMLQSKFEQDRKRIQQLRAARKFRPY
;
A
#
# COMPACT_ATOMS: atom_id res chain seq x y z
N MET A 1 20.94 -8.36 -45.21
CA MET A 1 21.95 -9.39 -44.89
C MET A 1 22.08 -9.37 -43.37
N VAL A 2 21.53 -10.32 -42.59
CA VAL A 2 21.92 -11.73 -42.41
C VAL A 2 20.65 -12.55 -42.09
N GLY A 3 20.54 -13.77 -42.63
CA GLY A 3 19.28 -14.53 -42.79
C GLY A 3 18.88 -15.49 -41.66
N PRO A 4 17.70 -16.14 -41.78
CA PRO A 4 17.18 -17.11 -40.82
C PRO A 4 17.63 -18.56 -41.14
N ILE A 5 17.96 -19.32 -40.09
CA ILE A 5 18.35 -20.73 -40.19
C ILE A 5 17.10 -21.60 -40.12
N THR A 6 16.82 -22.31 -41.22
CA THR A 6 15.87 -23.40 -41.31
C THR A 6 16.59 -24.74 -41.12
N LYS A 7 15.95 -25.71 -40.45
CA LYS A 7 16.20 -27.13 -40.71
C LYS A 7 14.88 -27.90 -40.72
N ALA A 8 14.58 -28.47 -41.88
CA ALA A 8 13.51 -29.43 -42.09
C ALA A 8 14.01 -30.85 -41.82
N GLY A 9 13.10 -31.73 -41.39
CA GLY A 9 13.31 -33.18 -41.35
C GLY A 9 11.96 -33.90 -41.34
N LYS A 10 11.59 -34.50 -42.47
CA LYS A 10 10.42 -35.38 -42.65
C LYS A 10 10.87 -36.83 -42.49
N SER A 11 10.06 -37.69 -41.85
CA SER A 11 9.99 -39.12 -42.18
C SER A 11 8.66 -39.74 -41.76
N LYS A 12 8.15 -40.63 -42.63
CA LYS A 12 6.80 -41.21 -42.65
C LYS A 12 6.72 -42.52 -41.83
N LYS A 13 5.56 -42.71 -41.18
CA LYS A 13 4.67 -43.90 -41.07
C LYS A 13 5.27 -45.30 -40.83
N ASP A 14 4.78 -46.00 -39.80
CA ASP A 14 4.13 -47.32 -39.96
C ASP A 14 3.26 -47.76 -38.76
N LYS A 15 2.14 -48.42 -39.08
CA LYS A 15 1.16 -49.00 -38.16
C LYS A 15 1.47 -50.48 -37.93
N LYS A 16 1.44 -50.99 -36.69
CA LYS A 16 1.04 -52.39 -36.42
C LYS A 16 0.49 -52.61 -35.02
N LYS A 17 -0.72 -53.18 -34.98
CA LYS A 17 -1.45 -53.71 -33.82
C LYS A 17 -0.66 -54.82 -33.12
N LYS A 18 -0.78 -54.93 -31.79
CA LYS A 18 -0.72 -56.23 -31.10
C LYS A 18 -1.72 -56.30 -29.94
N LYS A 19 -2.57 -57.32 -30.05
CA LYS A 19 -3.61 -57.82 -29.15
C LYS A 19 -3.02 -59.01 -28.39
N ARG A 20 -3.19 -59.08 -27.07
CA ARG A 20 -3.19 -60.27 -26.18
C ARG A 20 -3.99 -59.84 -24.95
N VAL A 21 -5.22 -60.29 -24.64
CA VAL A 21 -5.78 -61.65 -24.41
C VAL A 21 -4.99 -62.46 -23.40
N SER A 22 -5.50 -62.52 -22.17
CA SER A 22 -5.52 -63.74 -21.34
C SER A 22 -6.46 -63.55 -20.14
N ALA A 23 -7.69 -64.03 -20.28
CA ALA A 23 -8.38 -64.80 -19.24
C ALA A 23 -8.41 -66.26 -19.77
N PRO A 24 -8.50 -67.34 -18.96
CA PRO A 24 -9.68 -67.54 -18.10
C PRO A 24 -9.53 -68.43 -16.82
N LEU A 25 -10.62 -68.39 -16.04
CA LEU A 25 -11.32 -69.43 -15.25
C LEU A 25 -10.60 -70.27 -14.17
N ASN A 26 -11.28 -70.43 -13.03
CA ASN A 26 -11.96 -71.71 -12.71
C ASN A 26 -12.94 -71.55 -11.53
N GLU A 27 -14.24 -71.53 -11.86
CA GLU A 27 -15.29 -72.11 -11.01
C GLU A 27 -15.50 -73.55 -11.48
N VAL A 28 -15.34 -74.52 -10.57
CA VAL A 28 -15.98 -75.84 -10.71
C VAL A 28 -16.64 -76.16 -9.37
N GLN A 29 -17.91 -76.49 -9.48
CA GLN A 29 -18.85 -76.75 -8.42
C GLN A 29 -18.68 -78.15 -7.82
N ASN A 30 -19.16 -78.28 -6.57
CA ASN A 30 -19.74 -79.46 -5.92
C ASN A 30 -18.83 -80.52 -5.27
N LEU A 31 -18.89 -80.58 -3.92
CA LEU A 31 -19.07 -81.83 -3.20
C LEU A 31 -19.88 -81.61 -1.89
N VAL A 32 -21.21 -81.71 -2.05
CA VAL A 32 -22.20 -82.42 -1.22
C VAL A 32 -21.81 -82.84 0.22
N GLN A 33 -22.52 -82.21 1.16
CA GLN A 33 -23.21 -82.74 2.35
C GLN A 33 -22.44 -83.44 3.50
N LYS A 34 -22.86 -83.00 4.70
CA LYS A 34 -23.20 -83.78 5.91
C LYS A 34 -22.13 -83.87 7.01
N THR A 35 -22.37 -83.12 8.09
CA THR A 35 -22.43 -83.58 9.50
C THR A 35 -22.93 -82.39 10.33
N LEU A 36 -24.19 -82.43 10.75
CA LEU A 36 -24.67 -82.91 12.06
C LEU A 36 -24.74 -81.76 13.07
N ALA A 37 -25.96 -81.55 13.54
CA ALA A 37 -26.32 -80.68 14.63
C ALA A 37 -25.53 -81.00 15.91
N SER A 38 -25.13 -79.95 16.61
CA SER A 38 -25.02 -79.94 18.06
C SER A 38 -25.32 -78.53 18.53
N ASP A 39 -26.47 -78.39 19.18
CA ASP A 39 -26.83 -77.24 20.01
C ASP A 39 -25.81 -77.12 21.14
N GLN A 40 -25.14 -75.97 21.24
CA GLN A 40 -24.69 -75.39 22.51
C GLN A 40 -24.73 -73.86 22.38
N ASP A 41 -25.46 -73.25 23.29
CA ASP A 41 -25.59 -71.81 23.47
C ASP A 41 -24.23 -71.17 23.72
N GLU A 42 -23.65 -70.56 22.69
CA GLU A 42 -22.58 -69.59 22.86
C GLU A 42 -23.17 -68.25 22.45
N GLU A 43 -23.43 -67.41 23.44
CA GLU A 43 -23.69 -65.97 23.27
C GLU A 43 -22.40 -65.35 22.72
N VAL A 44 -22.20 -65.56 21.42
CA VAL A 44 -21.17 -64.89 20.65
C VAL A 44 -21.60 -63.43 20.64
N TYR A 45 -20.99 -62.62 21.51
CA TYR A 45 -20.99 -61.17 21.35
C TYR A 45 -20.38 -60.86 19.98
N GLN A 46 -21.23 -60.81 18.95
CA GLN A 46 -20.93 -60.16 17.71
C GLN A 46 -20.66 -58.71 18.06
N ILE A 47 -19.38 -58.39 18.22
CA ILE A 47 -18.92 -57.01 18.21
C ILE A 47 -19.31 -56.51 16.83
N SER A 48 -20.39 -55.72 16.78
CA SER A 48 -20.77 -55.00 15.58
C SER A 48 -19.51 -54.31 15.08
N SER A 49 -19.03 -54.71 13.89
CA SER A 49 -17.98 -53.99 13.18
C SER A 49 -18.57 -52.69 12.63
N GLY A 50 -19.17 -51.91 13.52
CA GLY A 50 -19.84 -50.66 13.26
C GLY A 50 -19.04 -49.57 13.91
N ASP A 51 -17.90 -49.23 13.31
CA ASP A 51 -17.23 -47.95 13.49
C ASP A 51 -16.41 -47.66 12.22
N ASP A 52 -17.13 -47.58 11.09
CA ASP A 52 -16.68 -46.84 9.91
C ASP A 52 -16.88 -45.33 10.07
N ASP A 53 -17.28 -44.89 11.26
CA ASP A 53 -17.39 -43.50 11.61
C ASP A 53 -15.98 -42.90 11.74
N CYS A 54 -15.59 -42.10 10.75
CA CYS A 54 -14.37 -41.28 10.78
C CYS A 54 -14.40 -40.18 11.88
N SER A 55 -15.38 -40.24 12.79
CA SER A 55 -15.62 -39.25 13.84
C SER A 55 -14.60 -39.34 14.98
N LYS A 56 -14.00 -40.52 15.21
CA LYS A 56 -13.04 -40.77 16.31
C LYS A 56 -11.83 -41.59 15.85
N GLY A 57 -10.78 -41.57 16.65
CA GLY A 57 -9.56 -42.35 16.42
C GLY A 57 -8.71 -41.87 15.24
N MET A 58 -7.78 -42.71 14.79
CA MET A 58 -6.77 -42.38 13.77
C MET A 58 -7.36 -41.85 12.45
N LYS A 59 -8.48 -42.43 12.01
CA LYS A 59 -9.19 -42.02 10.78
C LYS A 59 -9.54 -40.52 10.82
N LYS A 60 -10.00 -40.00 11.96
CA LYS A 60 -10.30 -38.58 12.16
C LYS A 60 -9.08 -37.70 11.86
N TRP A 61 -7.95 -37.97 12.51
CA TRP A 61 -6.75 -37.15 12.38
C TRP A 61 -6.18 -37.17 10.96
N ILE A 62 -6.25 -38.32 10.28
CA ILE A 62 -5.87 -38.44 8.86
C ILE A 62 -6.80 -37.57 8.00
N THR A 63 -8.11 -37.64 8.21
CA THR A 63 -9.06 -36.81 7.45
C THR A 63 -8.85 -35.31 7.70
N GLU A 64 -8.64 -34.90 8.96
CA GLU A 64 -8.39 -33.51 9.35
C GLU A 64 -7.06 -32.99 8.77
N TYR A 65 -6.02 -33.84 8.73
CA TYR A 65 -4.75 -33.51 8.09
C TYR A 65 -4.92 -33.21 6.60
N HIS A 66 -5.70 -34.02 5.87
CA HIS A 66 -5.98 -33.77 4.45
C HIS A 66 -6.88 -32.56 4.23
N GLN A 67 -7.86 -32.32 5.11
CA GLN A 67 -8.77 -31.18 5.02
C GLN A 67 -8.08 -29.84 5.35
N SER A 68 -7.16 -29.82 6.32
CA SER A 68 -6.39 -28.63 6.68
C SER A 68 -5.38 -28.20 5.61
N ARG A 69 -5.07 -29.09 4.66
CA ARG A 69 -4.13 -28.87 3.56
C ARG A 69 -4.85 -28.99 2.21
N PRO A 70 -5.81 -28.10 1.93
CA PRO A 70 -6.38 -28.02 0.60
C PRO A 70 -5.24 -27.74 -0.41
N GLY A 71 -5.34 -28.35 -1.59
CA GLY A 71 -4.35 -28.15 -2.65
C GLY A 71 -4.21 -26.67 -3.03
N LEU A 72 -3.06 -26.30 -3.59
CA LEU A 72 -2.74 -24.91 -3.95
C LEU A 72 -3.81 -24.25 -4.82
N THR A 73 -4.41 -25.00 -5.75
CA THR A 73 -5.48 -24.52 -6.63
C THR A 73 -6.73 -24.09 -5.87
N VAL A 74 -7.15 -24.88 -4.87
CA VAL A 74 -8.31 -24.59 -4.03
C VAL A 74 -8.02 -23.40 -3.11
N LEU A 75 -6.79 -23.33 -2.58
CA LEU A 75 -6.39 -22.20 -1.74
C LEU A 75 -6.40 -20.89 -2.54
N GLN A 76 -5.89 -20.91 -3.77
CA GLN A 76 -5.88 -19.75 -4.64
C GLN A 76 -7.31 -19.26 -4.93
N GLN A 77 -8.22 -20.16 -5.32
CA GLN A 77 -9.63 -19.81 -5.55
C GLN A 77 -10.25 -19.13 -4.32
N ARG A 78 -10.02 -19.69 -3.11
CA ARG A 78 -10.53 -19.08 -1.87
C ARG A 78 -9.96 -17.69 -1.61
N ILE A 79 -8.69 -17.46 -1.93
CA ILE A 79 -8.05 -16.15 -1.79
C ILE A 79 -8.63 -15.16 -2.80
N ASP A 80 -8.78 -15.58 -4.06
CA ASP A 80 -9.34 -14.76 -5.13
C ASP A 80 -10.80 -14.37 -4.81
N ASP A 81 -11.62 -15.32 -4.35
CA ASP A 81 -12.99 -15.07 -3.90
C ASP A 81 -13.03 -14.12 -2.68
N PHE A 82 -12.09 -14.26 -1.75
CA PHE A 82 -12.00 -13.38 -0.59
C PHE A 82 -11.61 -11.95 -0.96
N ILE A 83 -10.60 -11.81 -1.84
CA ILE A 83 -10.14 -10.49 -2.31
C ILE A 83 -11.26 -9.78 -3.05
N THR A 84 -11.94 -10.48 -3.97
CA THR A 84 -13.05 -9.90 -4.75
C THR A 84 -14.19 -9.45 -3.84
N ALA A 85 -14.63 -10.28 -2.90
CA ALA A 85 -15.68 -9.91 -1.94
C ALA A 85 -15.28 -8.72 -1.04
N HIS A 86 -14.02 -8.66 -0.59
CA HIS A 86 -13.53 -7.56 0.24
C HIS A 86 -13.41 -6.25 -0.55
N GLU A 87 -12.93 -6.30 -1.79
CA GLU A 87 -12.85 -5.13 -2.68
C GLU A 87 -14.25 -4.59 -3.01
N GLU A 88 -15.23 -5.47 -3.23
CA GLU A 88 -16.64 -5.08 -3.43
C GLU A 88 -17.22 -4.36 -2.21
N GLN A 89 -16.99 -4.87 -1.00
CA GLN A 89 -17.41 -4.22 0.24
C GLN A 89 -16.77 -2.84 0.41
N LEU A 90 -15.47 -2.72 0.15
CA LEU A 90 -14.74 -1.47 0.28
C LEU A 90 -15.21 -0.42 -0.75
N GLU A 91 -15.52 -0.85 -1.97
CA GLU A 91 -16.07 0.00 -3.01
C GLU A 91 -17.49 0.47 -2.65
N GLN A 92 -18.33 -0.40 -2.09
CA GLN A 92 -19.66 -0.04 -1.58
C GLN A 92 -19.54 1.02 -0.48
N GLU A 93 -18.68 0.80 0.52
CA GLU A 93 -18.44 1.79 1.57
C GLU A 93 -17.91 3.12 1.01
N ARG A 94 -17.05 3.08 -0.01
CA ARG A 94 -16.55 4.31 -0.65
C ARG A 94 -17.69 5.08 -1.29
N ARG A 95 -18.57 4.39 -2.02
CA ARG A 95 -19.76 4.99 -2.65
C ARG A 95 -20.74 5.54 -1.62
N GLU A 96 -20.97 4.84 -0.51
CA GLU A 96 -21.81 5.33 0.58
C GLU A 96 -21.22 6.58 1.25
N LYS A 97 -19.91 6.58 1.50
CA LYS A 97 -19.20 7.75 2.02
C LYS A 97 -19.33 8.92 1.04
N GLU A 98 -19.09 8.72 -0.25
CA GLU A 98 -19.26 9.73 -1.29
C GLU A 98 -20.69 10.26 -1.38
N ALA A 99 -21.70 9.39 -1.32
CA ALA A 99 -23.11 9.77 -1.33
C ALA A 99 -23.48 10.60 -0.09
N ARG A 100 -23.01 10.19 1.10
CA ARG A 100 -23.21 10.93 2.35
C ARG A 100 -22.55 12.31 2.34
N LEU A 101 -21.38 12.42 1.71
CA LEU A 101 -20.68 13.69 1.54
C LEU A 101 -21.41 14.62 0.55
N ALA A 102 -21.94 14.05 -0.54
CA ALA A 102 -22.74 14.78 -1.52
C ALA A 102 -24.06 15.31 -0.94
N GLU A 103 -24.75 14.52 -0.10
CA GLU A 103 -25.98 14.94 0.58
C GLU A 103 -25.75 16.12 1.53
N GLY A 104 -24.59 16.15 2.20
CA GLY A 104 -24.19 17.26 3.07
C GLY A 104 -23.74 18.52 2.34
N GLY A 105 -23.65 18.51 1.01
CA GLY A 105 -23.19 19.65 0.20
C GLY A 105 -21.69 19.98 0.32
N TRP A 106 -20.90 19.10 0.95
CA TRP A 106 -19.45 19.27 1.12
C TRP A 106 -18.69 18.36 0.16
N THR A 107 -17.93 18.94 -0.77
CA THR A 107 -17.08 18.16 -1.68
C THR A 107 -15.74 17.83 -1.02
N VAL A 108 -15.34 16.55 -1.06
CA VAL A 108 -14.01 16.13 -0.61
C VAL A 108 -12.97 16.62 -1.60
N VAL A 109 -12.11 17.53 -1.17
CA VAL A 109 -10.95 17.97 -1.95
C VAL A 109 -9.92 16.84 -1.97
N VAL A 110 -9.93 16.06 -3.06
CA VAL A 110 -8.87 15.07 -3.31
C VAL A 110 -7.64 15.80 -3.81
N HIS A 111 -6.61 15.89 -2.98
CA HIS A 111 -5.31 16.35 -3.45
C HIS A 111 -4.73 15.26 -4.37
N HIS A 112 -4.76 15.50 -5.67
CA HIS A 112 -4.04 14.72 -6.66
C HIS A 112 -2.57 14.70 -6.25
N LYS A 113 -2.10 13.58 -5.71
CA LYS A 113 -0.71 13.37 -5.30
C LYS A 113 0.13 13.17 -6.56
N GLY A 114 0.24 14.24 -7.35
CA GLY A 114 1.15 14.34 -8.46
C GLY A 114 2.57 14.32 -7.92
N ARG A 115 3.33 13.31 -8.37
CA ARG A 115 4.79 13.17 -8.28
C ARG A 115 5.31 12.40 -7.06
N LYS A 116 5.96 11.26 -7.35
CA LYS A 116 6.76 10.48 -6.41
C LYS A 116 7.76 11.42 -5.72
N LYS A 117 7.67 11.54 -4.40
CA LYS A 117 8.69 12.20 -3.58
C LYS A 117 9.76 11.13 -3.31
N THR A 118 10.97 11.36 -3.77
CA THR A 118 12.11 10.55 -3.33
C THR A 118 12.44 11.00 -1.90
N THR A 119 12.24 10.10 -0.95
CA THR A 119 12.70 10.26 0.44
C THR A 119 14.16 9.87 0.48
N ASP A 120 15.02 10.80 0.87
CA ASP A 120 16.40 10.50 1.21
C ASP A 120 16.44 9.78 2.56
N THR A 121 17.10 8.63 2.64
CA THR A 121 17.04 7.71 3.79
C THR A 121 17.89 8.18 4.97
N GLU A 122 18.85 9.10 4.74
CA GLU A 122 19.72 9.63 5.79
C GLU A 122 19.08 10.81 6.54
N SER A 123 18.40 11.69 5.82
CA SER A 123 17.86 12.94 6.37
C SER A 123 16.36 12.92 6.65
N GLY A 124 15.62 11.96 6.10
CA GLY A 124 14.16 11.89 6.23
C GLY A 124 13.40 13.03 5.52
N ILE A 125 14.12 13.89 4.78
CA ILE A 125 13.56 15.06 4.11
C ILE A 125 13.02 14.65 2.73
N THR A 126 11.74 14.93 2.50
CA THR A 126 11.06 14.68 1.22
C THR A 126 11.34 15.80 0.22
N VAL A 127 12.40 15.67 -0.58
CA VAL A 127 12.72 16.68 -1.60
C VAL A 127 11.96 16.36 -2.89
N GLY A 128 10.85 17.06 -3.13
CA GLY A 128 10.26 17.10 -4.47
C GLY A 128 10.98 18.12 -5.33
N SER A 129 11.53 17.74 -6.48
CA SER A 129 12.10 18.75 -7.39
C SER A 129 11.00 19.70 -7.88
N VAL A 130 11.00 20.91 -7.35
CA VAL A 130 10.20 22.04 -7.82
C VAL A 130 11.10 22.82 -8.78
N ALA A 131 10.57 23.22 -9.94
CA ALA A 131 11.31 24.09 -10.85
C ALA A 131 11.66 25.40 -10.11
N GLN A 132 12.94 25.79 -10.12
CA GLN A 132 13.44 26.96 -9.39
C GLN A 132 12.65 28.23 -9.77
N ALA A 133 12.35 28.40 -11.06
CA ALA A 133 11.52 29.50 -11.56
C ALA A 133 10.13 29.58 -10.89
N ALA A 134 9.50 28.45 -10.59
CA ALA A 134 8.20 28.42 -9.92
C ALA A 134 8.30 28.73 -8.42
N VAL A 135 9.46 28.51 -7.80
CA VAL A 135 9.72 28.92 -6.41
C VAL A 135 9.96 30.41 -6.35
N GLU A 136 10.80 30.95 -7.22
CA GLU A 136 11.14 32.38 -7.31
C GLU A 136 9.89 33.22 -7.58
N ASP A 137 9.06 32.83 -8.54
CA ASP A 137 7.77 33.48 -8.82
C ASP A 137 6.84 33.49 -7.60
N LYS A 138 6.85 32.42 -6.80
CA LYS A 138 6.04 32.35 -5.58
C LYS A 138 6.64 33.16 -4.43
N MET A 139 7.94 33.43 -4.43
CA MET A 139 8.56 34.32 -3.45
C MET A 139 8.31 35.79 -3.81
N THR A 140 8.39 36.16 -5.09
CA THR A 140 8.15 37.54 -5.55
C THR A 140 6.67 37.94 -5.47
N LYS A 141 5.74 36.99 -5.69
CA LYS A 141 4.28 37.24 -5.63
C LYS A 141 3.71 37.23 -4.23
N LYS A 142 4.48 36.83 -3.20
CA LYS A 142 4.06 36.94 -1.80
C LYS A 142 4.21 38.38 -1.34
N LYS A 143 3.09 39.10 -1.26
CA LYS A 143 3.02 40.32 -0.45
C LYS A 143 3.35 39.93 0.99
N HIS A 144 4.38 40.52 1.59
CA HIS A 144 4.73 40.30 2.99
C HIS A 144 3.49 40.62 3.84
N LYS A 145 2.86 39.59 4.43
CA LYS A 145 1.73 39.73 5.36
C LYS A 145 2.22 40.05 6.77
N GLU A 146 3.28 40.81 6.87
CA GLU A 146 3.71 41.33 8.16
C GLU A 146 2.94 42.63 8.35
N LEU A 147 2.06 42.67 9.35
CA LEU A 147 1.57 43.94 9.86
C LEU A 147 2.80 44.68 10.40
N GLY A 148 3.36 45.56 9.57
CA GLY A 148 4.36 46.51 10.01
C GLY A 148 3.81 47.23 11.24
N ASP A 149 4.62 47.25 12.30
CA ASP A 149 4.29 47.90 13.57
C ASP A 149 3.08 47.31 14.34
N PHE A 150 2.97 45.98 14.39
CA PHE A 150 1.99 45.28 15.22
C PHE A 150 2.09 45.67 16.71
N TYR A 151 3.31 45.82 17.22
CA TYR A 151 3.53 46.09 18.64
C TYR A 151 3.84 47.56 18.94
N ARG A 152 3.38 48.03 20.10
CA ARG A 152 3.62 49.41 20.58
C ARG A 152 5.11 49.73 20.77
N PHE A 153 5.94 48.73 21.10
CA PHE A 153 7.38 48.94 21.28
C PHE A 153 8.08 49.23 19.95
N GLN A 154 7.65 48.62 18.84
CA GLN A 154 8.19 48.88 17.49
C GLN A 154 8.02 50.35 17.12
N LYS A 155 6.83 50.92 17.36
CA LYS A 155 6.55 52.35 17.14
C LYS A 155 7.38 53.27 18.04
N ARG A 156 7.62 52.86 19.29
CA ARG A 156 8.41 53.64 20.25
C ARG A 156 9.89 53.66 19.86
N GLU A 157 10.43 52.52 19.46
CA GLU A 157 11.81 52.38 19.00
C GLU A 157 12.05 53.12 17.69
N ALA A 158 11.14 53.01 16.71
CA ALA A 158 11.22 53.76 15.47
C ALA A 158 11.31 55.29 15.73
N LYS A 159 10.43 55.83 16.58
CA LYS A 159 10.46 57.25 16.98
C LYS A 159 11.75 57.63 17.72
N ARG A 160 12.24 56.77 18.62
CA ARG A 160 13.51 56.99 19.33
C ARG A 160 14.67 57.07 18.35
N ASN A 161 14.73 56.14 17.40
CA ASN A 161 15.78 56.08 16.39
C ASN A 161 15.75 57.32 15.47
N GLU A 162 14.55 57.77 15.09
CA GLU A 162 14.37 59.01 14.33
C GLU A 162 14.88 60.24 15.10
N LEU A 163 14.52 60.38 16.38
CA LEU A 163 15.01 61.46 17.24
C LEU A 163 16.53 61.43 17.39
N LEU A 164 17.13 60.25 17.57
CA LEU A 164 18.58 60.09 17.69
C LEU A 164 19.29 60.51 16.40
N MET A 165 18.75 60.12 15.25
CA MET A 165 19.27 60.54 13.95
C MET A 165 19.19 62.06 13.78
N LEU A 166 18.08 62.69 14.18
CA LEU A 166 17.91 64.15 14.11
C LEU A 166 18.89 64.89 15.02
N GLN A 167 19.11 64.41 16.25
CA GLN A 167 20.10 64.98 17.16
C GLN A 167 21.51 64.92 16.57
N SER A 168 21.89 63.76 16.01
CA SER A 168 23.21 63.59 15.38
C SER A 168 23.41 64.57 14.21
N LYS A 169 22.41 64.72 13.33
CA LYS A 169 22.46 65.68 12.22
C LYS A 169 22.55 67.13 12.72
N PHE A 170 21.77 67.48 13.75
CA PHE A 170 21.80 68.82 14.32
C PHE A 170 23.16 69.17 14.94
N GLU A 171 23.81 68.22 15.61
CA GLU A 171 25.16 68.43 16.15
C GLU A 171 26.20 68.65 15.03
N GLN A 172 26.10 67.91 13.94
CA GLN A 172 26.96 68.10 12.76
C GLN A 172 26.77 69.49 12.16
N ASP A 173 25.52 69.90 11.96
CA ASP A 173 25.20 71.23 11.41
C ASP A 173 25.62 72.35 12.35
N ARG A 174 25.44 72.17 13.67
CA ARG A 174 25.92 73.12 14.68
C ARG A 174 27.43 73.31 14.60
N LYS A 175 28.20 72.22 14.48
CA LYS A 175 29.66 72.27 14.30
C LYS A 175 30.03 72.98 12.99
N ARG A 176 29.33 72.67 11.89
CA ARG A 176 29.54 73.32 10.59
C ARG A 176 29.28 74.82 10.63
N ILE A 177 28.16 75.25 11.22
CA ILE A 177 27.81 76.67 11.36
C ILE A 177 28.83 77.38 12.25
N GLN A 178 29.31 76.76 13.33
CA GLN A 178 30.36 77.34 14.16
C GLN A 178 31.66 77.56 13.38
N GLN A 179 32.09 76.59 12.58
CA GLN A 179 33.26 76.74 11.71
C GLN A 179 33.07 77.89 10.70
N LEU A 180 31.89 77.97 10.06
CA LEU A 180 31.58 79.07 9.14
C LEU A 180 31.55 80.44 9.84
N ARG A 181 31.01 80.51 11.06
CA ARG A 181 31.01 81.74 11.86
C ARG A 181 32.41 82.18 12.24
N ALA A 182 33.27 81.23 12.66
CA ALA A 182 34.66 81.52 13.00
C ALA A 182 35.49 81.96 11.78
N ALA A 183 35.24 81.36 10.61
CA ALA A 183 35.85 81.77 9.35
C ALA A 183 35.33 83.11 8.83
N ARG A 184 34.14 83.55 9.27
CA ARG A 184 33.53 84.79 8.81
C ARG A 184 34.25 85.99 9.43
N LYS A 185 34.84 86.83 8.58
CA LYS A 185 35.44 88.12 8.96
C LYS A 185 34.35 89.19 9.15
N PHE A 186 33.47 88.99 10.12
CA PHE A 186 32.40 89.95 10.40
C PHE A 186 32.99 91.24 10.98
N ARG A 187 32.72 92.37 10.34
CA ARG A 187 33.04 93.71 10.83
C ARG A 187 31.74 94.37 11.28
N PRO A 188 31.45 94.41 12.58
CA PRO A 188 30.41 95.30 13.09
C PRO A 188 30.99 96.72 13.06
N TYR A 189 30.18 97.70 12.65
CA TYR A 189 30.53 99.10 12.32
C TYR A 189 30.99 99.32 10.88
#